data_AF-A0A968UAL1-F1
#
_entry.id   AF-A0A968UAL1-F1
#
_cell.length_a   1.000
_cell.length_b   1.000
_cell.length_c   1.000
_cell.angle_alpha   90.00
_cell.angle_beta   90.00
_cell.angle_gamma   90.00
#
_symmetry.space_group_name_H-M   'P 1'
#
loop_
_entity.id
_entity.type
_entity.pdbx_description
1 polymer ?
#
loop_
_entity_poly.entity_id
_entity_poly.type
_entity_poly.pdbx_seq_one_letter_code
_entity_poly.pdbx_strand_id
1 'polypeptide(L)'
;MANNLAFRYSSYILGMKKQSKINLIYIASIGHSGSTLVESILGSHSKIATCGEIHIWPHEISGQGILPCSCRKSVIECEFWQKMLQTVNPLHQPAPQVHFFREKHNAGHTVRLKRLQDFTKQELSADINKKIQVYAQNNYDIFKSFVELIQIELNAPVDWIVDASKDPYRLAWLARSGLFNLKVLQIVRNPPAFIYSMLKKLPKTKQI
;
A
#
# COMPACT_ATOMS: atom_id res chain seq x y z
N MET A 1 28.55 22.47 21.07
CA MET A 1 27.72 21.51 21.83
C MET A 1 26.71 20.84 20.89
N ALA A 2 27.15 19.94 20.00
CA ALA A 2 26.32 19.35 18.94
C ALA A 2 26.48 17.83 18.78
N ASN A 3 26.99 17.11 19.80
CA ASN A 3 27.35 15.69 19.69
C ASN A 3 26.51 14.71 20.54
N ASN A 4 25.44 15.17 21.21
CA ASN A 4 24.65 14.29 22.09
C ASN A 4 23.31 13.79 21.52
N LEU A 5 22.85 14.31 20.37
CA LEU A 5 21.61 13.86 19.73
C LEU A 5 21.79 12.61 18.84
N ALA A 6 22.93 12.51 18.14
CA ALA A 6 23.26 11.33 17.31
C ALA A 6 23.45 10.06 18.16
N PHE A 7 24.05 10.20 19.36
CA PHE A 7 24.29 9.08 20.26
C PHE A 7 23.01 8.55 20.93
N ARG A 8 22.05 9.45 21.22
CA ARG A 8 20.73 9.08 21.79
C ARG A 8 19.77 8.44 20.79
N TYR A 9 19.89 8.75 19.50
CA TYR A 9 19.13 8.04 18.45
C TYR A 9 19.73 6.65 18.17
N SER A 10 21.06 6.53 18.22
CA SER A 10 21.74 5.25 18.03
C SER A 10 21.41 4.23 19.12
N SER A 11 21.20 4.67 20.36
CA SER A 11 20.86 3.78 21.48
C SER A 11 19.41 3.27 21.47
N TYR A 12 18.48 3.95 20.79
CA TYR A 12 17.12 3.44 20.58
C TYR A 12 17.04 2.35 19.49
N ILE A 13 18.03 2.27 18.59
CA ILE A 13 18.09 1.30 17.50
C ILE A 13 18.74 -0.03 17.94
N LEU A 14 19.48 -0.04 19.05
CA LEU A 14 20.30 -1.19 19.48
C LEU A 14 19.52 -2.40 20.05
N GLY A 15 18.19 -2.32 20.15
CA GLY A 15 17.35 -3.39 20.71
C GLY A 15 16.46 -4.16 19.73
N MET A 16 16.31 -3.72 18.48
CA MET A 16 15.49 -4.42 17.48
C MET A 16 16.38 -5.28 16.60
N LYS A 17 16.17 -6.60 16.57
CA LYS A 17 16.73 -7.49 15.53
C LYS A 17 16.55 -6.78 14.18
N LYS A 18 17.62 -6.67 13.38
CA LYS A 18 17.59 -6.02 12.07
C LYS A 18 16.55 -6.72 11.18
N GLN A 19 15.36 -6.14 11.13
CA GLN A 19 14.21 -6.67 10.40
C GLN A 19 14.52 -6.68 8.91
N SER A 20 14.28 -7.81 8.24
CA SER A 20 14.48 -7.93 6.79
C SER A 20 13.51 -7.00 6.08
N LYS A 21 13.96 -6.33 5.01
CA LYS A 21 13.07 -5.46 4.25
C LYS A 21 12.09 -6.26 3.40
N ILE A 22 10.87 -5.78 3.24
CA ILE A 22 9.91 -6.34 2.28
C ILE A 22 10.22 -5.79 0.88
N ASN A 23 10.36 -6.68 -0.09
CA ASN A 23 10.50 -6.34 -1.51
C ASN A 23 9.15 -5.92 -2.08
N LEU A 24 9.00 -4.63 -2.37
CA LEU A 24 7.72 -4.04 -2.74
C LEU A 24 7.82 -3.27 -4.06
N ILE A 25 7.02 -3.67 -5.04
CA ILE A 25 6.74 -2.91 -6.25
C ILE A 25 5.52 -2.04 -5.96
N TYR A 26 5.65 -0.72 -6.10
CA TYR A 26 4.55 0.21 -5.92
C TYR A 26 4.12 0.79 -7.27
N ILE A 27 2.84 0.65 -7.62
CA ILE A 27 2.30 1.27 -8.83
C ILE A 27 1.89 2.71 -8.51
N ALA A 28 2.68 3.66 -9.00
CA ALA A 28 2.38 5.09 -8.93
C ALA A 28 1.62 5.50 -10.20
N SER A 29 0.31 5.70 -10.08
CA SER A 29 -0.53 6.09 -11.22
C SER A 29 -1.79 6.81 -10.76
N ILE A 30 -2.48 7.46 -11.67
CA ILE A 30 -3.87 7.89 -11.45
C ILE A 30 -4.84 6.73 -11.69
N GLY A 31 -6.05 6.79 -11.12
CA GLY A 31 -7.14 5.86 -11.48
C GLY A 31 -7.40 5.88 -12.99
N HIS A 32 -7.92 4.78 -13.55
CA HIS A 32 -8.18 4.65 -14.99
C HIS A 32 -6.95 4.89 -15.89
N SER A 33 -5.74 4.56 -15.43
CA SER A 33 -4.50 4.69 -16.22
C SER A 33 -4.08 3.41 -16.96
N GLY A 34 -4.79 2.30 -16.75
CA GLY A 34 -4.36 0.97 -17.18
C GLY A 34 -3.56 0.22 -16.11
N SER A 35 -3.50 0.74 -14.88
CA SER A 35 -2.80 0.10 -13.76
C SER A 35 -3.21 -1.34 -13.50
N THR A 36 -4.50 -1.68 -13.67
CA THR A 36 -5.01 -3.04 -13.47
C THR A 36 -4.46 -4.03 -14.51
N LEU A 37 -4.28 -3.59 -15.77
CA LEU A 37 -3.65 -4.41 -16.80
C LEU A 37 -2.18 -4.67 -16.46
N VAL A 38 -1.46 -3.61 -16.05
CA VAL A 38 -0.06 -3.73 -15.65
C VAL A 38 0.10 -4.62 -14.43
N GLU A 39 -0.76 -4.47 -13.43
CA GLU A 39 -0.82 -5.34 -12.26
C GLU A 39 -1.06 -6.80 -12.66
N SER A 40 -1.98 -7.05 -13.59
CA SER A 40 -2.24 -8.42 -14.10
C SER A 40 -1.04 -9.02 -14.80
N ILE A 41 -0.30 -8.23 -15.60
CA ILE A 41 0.94 -8.67 -16.26
C ILE A 41 1.99 -9.01 -15.20
N LEU A 42 2.18 -8.17 -14.18
CA LEU A 42 3.10 -8.44 -13.07
C LEU A 42 2.70 -9.72 -12.31
N GLY A 43 1.41 -9.90 -12.04
CA GLY A 43 0.87 -11.08 -11.35
C GLY A 43 1.00 -12.39 -12.13
N SER A 44 1.27 -12.35 -13.44
CA SER A 44 1.58 -13.56 -14.23
C SER A 44 2.99 -14.10 -13.99
N HIS A 45 3.87 -13.31 -13.36
CA HIS A 45 5.22 -13.74 -13.05
C HIS A 45 5.22 -14.64 -11.81
N SER A 46 5.80 -15.85 -11.91
CA SER A 46 5.73 -16.89 -10.87
C SER A 46 6.28 -16.52 -9.49
N LYS A 47 7.06 -15.43 -9.41
CA LYS A 47 7.66 -14.91 -8.17
C LYS A 47 7.11 -13.56 -7.71
N ILE A 48 6.05 -13.07 -8.34
CA ILE A 48 5.42 -11.79 -8.02
C ILE A 48 3.97 -12.04 -7.61
N ALA A 49 3.57 -11.50 -6.45
CA ALA A 49 2.18 -11.53 -6.01
C ALA A 49 1.59 -10.11 -5.92
N THR A 50 0.32 -9.95 -6.27
CA THR A 50 -0.35 -8.64 -6.30
C THR A 50 -1.31 -8.49 -5.12
N CYS A 51 -1.15 -7.44 -4.32
CA CYS A 51 -2.00 -7.15 -3.16
C CYS A 51 -3.23 -6.29 -3.52
N GLY A 52 -3.37 -5.84 -4.77
CA GLY A 52 -4.39 -4.86 -5.14
C GLY A 52 -4.15 -3.51 -4.47
N GLU A 53 -5.25 -2.77 -4.29
CA GLU A 53 -5.27 -1.51 -3.55
C GLU A 53 -5.40 -1.81 -2.04
N ILE A 54 -4.34 -2.32 -1.42
CA ILE A 54 -4.38 -2.80 -0.02
C ILE A 54 -4.89 -1.76 0.98
N HIS A 55 -4.70 -0.46 0.71
CA HIS A 55 -5.23 0.62 1.55
C HIS A 55 -6.78 0.71 1.59
N ILE A 56 -7.48 0.02 0.68
CA ILE A 56 -8.94 -0.10 0.63
C ILE A 56 -9.44 -1.18 1.62
N TRP A 57 -8.58 -2.13 1.99
CA TRP A 57 -8.98 -3.30 2.78
C TRP A 57 -9.75 -2.97 4.09
N PRO A 58 -9.33 -1.99 4.91
CA PRO A 58 -10.11 -1.61 6.11
C PRO A 58 -11.52 -1.14 5.79
N HIS A 59 -11.68 -0.39 4.70
CA HIS A 59 -12.98 0.09 4.26
C HIS A 59 -13.88 -1.05 3.79
N GLU A 60 -13.33 -2.07 3.12
CA GLU A 60 -14.11 -3.25 2.72
C GLU A 60 -14.53 -4.07 3.93
N ILE A 61 -13.70 -4.18 4.97
CA ILE A 61 -14.09 -4.83 6.22
C ILE A 61 -15.24 -4.06 6.89
N SER A 62 -15.10 -2.74 7.04
CA SER A 62 -16.12 -1.91 7.69
C SER A 62 -17.40 -1.75 6.86
N GLY A 63 -17.31 -1.82 5.54
CA GLY A 63 -18.39 -1.60 4.58
C GLY A 63 -19.09 -2.87 4.09
N GLN A 64 -18.90 -4.02 4.75
CA GLN A 64 -19.49 -5.33 4.37
C GLN A 64 -18.97 -5.93 3.04
N GLY A 65 -17.79 -5.54 2.56
CA GLY A 65 -17.09 -6.20 1.45
C GLY A 65 -17.73 -6.01 0.08
N ILE A 66 -18.12 -4.78 -0.26
CA ILE A 66 -18.84 -4.44 -1.49
C ILE A 66 -18.05 -4.82 -2.75
N LEU A 67 -16.72 -4.66 -2.73
CA LEU A 67 -15.89 -4.97 -3.89
C LEU A 67 -15.55 -6.47 -3.95
N PRO A 68 -15.74 -7.11 -5.12
CA PRO A 68 -15.36 -8.50 -5.29
C PRO A 68 -13.82 -8.64 -5.31
N CYS A 69 -13.33 -9.68 -4.65
CA CYS A 69 -11.97 -10.17 -4.81
C CYS A 69 -11.80 -10.82 -6.20
N SER A 70 -10.56 -11.09 -6.62
CA SER A 70 -10.24 -11.87 -7.83
C SER A 70 -10.89 -13.27 -7.83
N CYS A 71 -11.17 -13.84 -6.65
CA CYS A 71 -11.93 -15.08 -6.49
C CYS A 71 -13.45 -14.92 -6.66
N ARG A 72 -13.93 -13.71 -7.01
CA ARG A 72 -15.34 -13.31 -7.20
C ARG A 72 -16.20 -13.26 -5.95
N LYS A 73 -15.68 -13.67 -4.79
CA LYS A 73 -16.34 -13.49 -3.48
C LYS A 73 -16.05 -12.10 -2.94
N SER A 74 -16.91 -11.60 -2.06
CA SER A 74 -16.61 -10.40 -1.27
C SER A 74 -15.34 -10.61 -0.42
N VAL A 75 -14.69 -9.53 0.00
CA VAL A 75 -13.51 -9.61 0.90
C VAL A 75 -13.86 -10.31 2.22
N ILE A 76 -15.10 -10.19 2.69
CA ILE A 76 -15.57 -10.83 3.94
C ILE A 76 -15.84 -12.33 3.78
N GLU A 77 -16.13 -12.82 2.57
CA GLU A 77 -16.38 -14.24 2.26
C GLU A 77 -15.17 -14.93 1.61
N CYS A 78 -14.13 -14.17 1.27
CA CYS A 78 -12.92 -14.70 0.66
C CYS A 78 -12.07 -15.39 1.74
N GLU A 79 -11.83 -16.70 1.59
CA GLU A 79 -11.05 -17.51 2.54
C GLU A 79 -9.65 -16.93 2.80
N PHE A 80 -8.97 -16.47 1.74
CA PHE A 80 -7.66 -15.81 1.87
C PHE A 80 -7.74 -14.55 2.76
N TRP A 81 -8.69 -13.66 2.48
CA TRP A 81 -8.83 -12.42 3.26
C TRP A 81 -9.33 -12.64 4.68
N GLN A 82 -10.11 -13.70 4.92
CA GLN A 82 -10.47 -14.13 6.27
C GLN A 82 -9.24 -14.60 7.06
N LYS A 83 -8.37 -15.43 6.45
CA LYS A 83 -7.09 -15.83 7.06
C LYS A 83 -6.18 -14.61 7.32
N MET A 84 -6.12 -13.68 6.38
CA MET A 84 -5.42 -12.40 6.57
C MET A 84 -5.97 -11.64 7.77
N LEU A 85 -7.29 -11.49 7.88
CA LEU A 85 -7.94 -10.77 8.99
C LEU A 85 -7.68 -11.41 10.36
N GLN A 86 -7.66 -12.75 10.41
CA GLN A 86 -7.32 -13.51 11.61
C GLN A 86 -5.84 -13.35 12.00
N THR A 87 -4.96 -13.23 11.00
CA THR A 87 -3.50 -13.09 11.22
C THR A 87 -3.11 -11.66 11.58
N VAL A 88 -3.67 -10.68 10.88
CA VAL A 88 -3.39 -9.25 11.03
C VAL A 88 -4.66 -8.45 10.77
N ASN A 89 -5.27 -7.92 11.82
CA ASN A 89 -6.46 -7.10 11.68
C ASN A 89 -6.07 -5.62 11.49
N PRO A 90 -6.29 -5.03 10.29
CA PRO A 90 -5.85 -3.68 10.01
C PRO A 90 -6.64 -2.61 10.78
N LEU A 91 -7.84 -2.94 11.28
CA LEU A 91 -8.67 -2.04 12.08
C LEU A 91 -8.23 -1.97 13.55
N HIS A 92 -7.48 -2.96 14.04
CA HIS A 92 -7.00 -3.02 15.42
C HIS A 92 -5.54 -2.55 15.58
N GLN A 93 -4.89 -2.16 14.48
CA GLN A 93 -3.53 -1.62 14.51
C GLN A 93 -3.48 -0.20 15.13
N PRO A 94 -2.36 0.21 15.74
CA PRO A 94 -2.20 1.58 16.24
C PRO A 94 -2.29 2.60 15.10
N ALA A 95 -2.84 3.79 15.36
CA ALA A 95 -2.87 4.85 14.36
C ALA A 95 -1.45 5.41 14.09
N PRO A 96 -1.10 5.77 12.84
CA PRO A 96 -1.90 5.71 11.62
C PRO A 96 -1.97 4.31 10.98
N GLN A 97 -3.19 3.85 10.66
CA GLN A 97 -3.48 2.55 10.02
C GLN A 97 -3.30 2.61 8.50
N VAL A 98 -3.35 1.47 7.80
CA VAL A 98 -3.09 1.34 6.35
C VAL A 98 -3.90 2.31 5.47
N HIS A 99 -5.16 2.61 5.85
CA HIS A 99 -6.07 3.52 5.15
C HIS A 99 -5.84 5.01 5.45
N PHE A 100 -4.84 5.39 6.26
CA PHE A 100 -4.64 6.76 6.77
C PHE A 100 -4.69 7.85 5.69
N PHE A 101 -4.14 7.57 4.52
CA PHE A 101 -4.11 8.50 3.38
C PHE A 101 -5.36 8.50 2.51
N ARG A 102 -6.26 7.53 2.72
CA ARG A 102 -7.57 7.41 2.07
C ARG A 102 -8.65 8.14 2.87
N GLU A 103 -8.62 8.04 4.20
CA GLU A 103 -9.69 8.57 5.07
C GLU A 103 -9.64 10.09 5.32
N LYS A 104 -8.44 10.70 5.33
CA LYS A 104 -8.31 12.12 5.70
C LYS A 104 -8.16 13.04 4.48
N HIS A 105 -9.27 13.71 4.18
CA HIS A 105 -9.38 15.07 3.62
C HIS A 105 -8.64 15.37 2.32
N ASN A 106 -9.30 15.06 1.21
CA ASN A 106 -9.58 15.98 0.08
C ASN A 106 -10.02 15.11 -1.09
N ALA A 107 -11.29 14.72 -1.10
CA ALA A 107 -11.89 14.08 -2.26
C ALA A 107 -11.64 14.97 -3.49
N GLY A 108 -10.70 14.57 -4.36
CA GLY A 108 -10.37 15.26 -5.60
C GLY A 108 -9.03 16.00 -5.68
N HIS A 109 -8.26 16.19 -4.59
CA HIS A 109 -6.94 16.84 -4.68
C HIS A 109 -5.78 15.87 -4.49
N THR A 110 -5.04 15.60 -5.57
CA THR A 110 -3.76 14.88 -5.54
C THR A 110 -2.71 15.65 -4.75
N VAL A 111 -2.80 16.99 -4.70
CA VAL A 111 -1.83 17.86 -4.01
C VAL A 111 -2.35 18.28 -2.63
N ARG A 112 -1.59 17.95 -1.59
CA ARG A 112 -1.80 18.33 -0.19
C ARG A 112 -0.64 19.21 0.26
N LEU A 113 -0.82 20.53 0.21
CA LEU A 113 0.25 21.53 0.46
C LEU A 113 0.98 21.31 1.79
N LYS A 114 0.23 20.98 2.86
CA LYS A 114 0.78 20.70 4.21
C LYS A 114 1.71 19.47 4.27
N ARG A 115 1.81 18.71 3.18
CA ARG A 115 2.53 17.44 3.10
C ARG A 115 3.60 17.43 2.00
N LEU A 116 3.87 18.56 1.36
CA LEU A 116 4.93 18.64 0.33
C LEU A 116 6.30 18.22 0.90
N GLN A 117 6.56 18.50 2.17
CA GLN A 117 7.77 18.08 2.87
C GLN A 117 7.99 16.56 2.88
N ASP A 118 6.93 15.74 2.78
CA ASP A 118 7.04 14.27 2.73
C ASP A 118 7.88 13.80 1.53
N PHE A 119 7.91 14.58 0.45
CA PHE A 119 8.66 14.30 -0.78
C PHE A 119 10.06 14.91 -0.81
N THR A 120 10.44 15.68 0.21
CA THR A 120 11.76 16.31 0.27
C THR A 120 12.76 15.42 1.01
N LYS A 121 14.06 15.66 0.78
CA LYS A 121 15.14 15.01 1.55
C LYS A 121 15.30 15.56 2.97
N GLN A 122 14.53 16.58 3.35
CA GLN A 122 14.65 17.21 4.66
C GLN A 122 14.22 16.26 5.77
N GLU A 123 14.83 16.44 6.95
CA GLU A 123 14.37 15.78 8.15
C GLU A 123 12.99 16.31 8.53
N LEU A 124 12.06 15.40 8.79
CA LEU A 124 10.74 15.74 9.30
C LEU A 124 10.79 15.82 10.82
N SER A 125 9.82 16.49 11.41
CA SER A 125 9.73 16.57 12.88
C SER A 125 9.66 15.19 13.53
N ALA A 126 10.12 15.09 14.79
CA ALA A 126 10.12 13.83 15.53
C ALA A 126 8.73 13.20 15.62
N ASP A 127 7.66 14.01 15.74
CA ASP A 127 6.27 13.54 15.72
C ASP A 127 5.89 12.89 14.38
N ILE A 128 6.28 13.50 13.26
CA ILE A 128 6.01 12.94 11.93
C ILE A 128 6.83 11.67 11.70
N ASN A 129 8.10 11.64 12.10
CA ASN A 129 8.92 10.43 12.00
C ASN A 129 8.31 9.29 12.83
N LYS A 130 7.81 9.57 14.05
CA LYS A 130 7.10 8.56 14.85
C LYS A 130 5.87 8.02 14.11
N LYS A 131 5.06 8.89 13.49
CA LYS A 131 3.90 8.49 12.67
C LYS A 131 4.30 7.66 11.46
N ILE A 132 5.38 8.02 10.77
CA ILE A 132 5.94 7.26 9.66
C ILE A 132 6.31 5.85 10.12
N GLN A 133 7.00 5.72 11.25
CA GLN A 133 7.41 4.41 11.77
C GLN A 133 6.23 3.53 12.16
N VAL A 134 5.21 4.10 12.83
CA VAL A 134 3.98 3.35 13.14
C VAL A 134 3.25 2.93 11.86
N TYR A 135 3.08 3.85 10.90
CA TYR A 135 2.46 3.54 9.61
C TYR A 135 3.21 2.42 8.89
N ALA A 136 4.53 2.52 8.84
CA ALA A 136 5.38 1.57 8.14
C ALA A 136 5.37 0.20 8.81
N GLN A 137 5.39 0.13 10.14
CA GLN A 137 5.29 -1.14 10.86
C GLN A 137 3.94 -1.81 10.63
N ASN A 138 2.84 -1.05 10.70
CA ASN A 138 1.50 -1.57 10.38
C ASN A 138 1.43 -2.19 8.99
N ASN A 139 2.01 -1.49 7.99
CA ASN A 139 2.08 -1.99 6.62
C ASN A 139 3.03 -3.18 6.48
N TYR A 140 4.14 -3.16 7.20
CA TYR A 140 5.09 -4.26 7.21
C TYR A 140 4.42 -5.54 7.71
N ASP A 141 3.68 -5.47 8.81
CA ASP A 141 2.98 -6.62 9.39
C ASP A 141 1.94 -7.17 8.40
N ILE A 142 1.16 -6.29 7.75
CA ILE A 142 0.21 -6.67 6.69
C ILE A 142 0.93 -7.38 5.54
N PHE A 143 1.99 -6.78 5.00
CA PHE A 143 2.70 -7.33 3.86
C PHE A 143 3.46 -8.61 4.18
N LYS A 144 4.02 -8.72 5.38
CA LYS A 144 4.66 -9.94 5.86
C LYS A 144 3.64 -11.08 5.92
N SER A 145 2.49 -10.87 6.57
CA SER A 145 1.43 -11.88 6.62
C SER A 145 0.89 -12.23 5.24
N PHE A 146 0.76 -11.24 4.34
CA PHE A 146 0.37 -11.48 2.96
C PHE A 146 1.36 -12.40 2.24
N VAL A 147 2.66 -12.11 2.31
CA VAL A 147 3.72 -12.94 1.71
C VAL A 147 3.70 -14.36 2.28
N GLU A 148 3.58 -14.49 3.60
CA GLU A 148 3.54 -15.81 4.26
C GLU A 148 2.35 -16.64 3.76
N LEU A 149 1.15 -16.05 3.71
CA LEU A 149 -0.06 -16.75 3.28
C LEU A 149 -0.10 -17.04 1.78
N ILE A 150 0.30 -16.09 0.93
CA ILE A 150 0.21 -16.27 -0.52
C ILE A 150 1.23 -17.29 -1.03
N GLN A 151 2.40 -17.42 -0.38
CA GLN A 151 3.36 -18.46 -0.73
C GLN A 151 2.83 -19.87 -0.43
N ILE A 152 2.05 -20.02 0.65
CA ILE A 152 1.37 -21.28 0.98
C ILE A 152 0.32 -21.59 -0.09
N GLU A 153 -0.49 -20.61 -0.47
CA GLU A 153 -1.55 -20.79 -1.48
C GLU A 153 -0.99 -21.11 -2.88
N LEU A 154 0.09 -20.42 -3.28
CA LEU A 154 0.74 -20.65 -4.57
C LEU A 154 1.66 -21.88 -4.57
N ASN A 155 1.99 -22.44 -3.39
CA ASN A 155 3.03 -23.45 -3.21
C ASN A 155 4.34 -23.07 -3.92
N ALA A 156 4.71 -21.79 -3.86
CA ALA A 156 5.83 -21.21 -4.57
C ALA A 156 6.40 -20.00 -3.80
N PRO A 157 7.71 -19.72 -3.92
CA PRO A 157 8.30 -18.54 -3.29
C PRO A 157 7.84 -17.25 -3.98
N VAL A 158 7.61 -16.21 -3.18
CA VAL A 158 7.27 -14.86 -3.67
C VAL A 158 8.41 -13.92 -3.31
N ASP A 159 9.12 -13.46 -4.34
CA ASP A 159 10.29 -12.58 -4.18
C ASP A 159 9.86 -11.11 -4.07
N TRP A 160 8.73 -10.73 -4.69
CA TRP A 160 8.22 -9.37 -4.74
C TRP A 160 6.70 -9.34 -4.60
N ILE A 161 6.19 -8.35 -3.89
CA ILE A 161 4.76 -8.04 -3.87
C ILE A 161 4.46 -6.73 -4.60
N VAL A 162 3.25 -6.57 -5.10
CA VAL A 162 2.77 -5.36 -5.77
C VAL A 162 1.69 -4.67 -4.95
N ASP A 163 1.89 -3.39 -4.62
CA ASP A 163 0.85 -2.51 -4.05
C ASP A 163 0.39 -1.51 -5.11
N ALA A 164 -0.90 -1.60 -5.46
CA ALA A 164 -1.55 -0.75 -6.45
C ALA A 164 -2.39 0.37 -5.83
N SER A 165 -2.18 0.73 -4.56
CA SER A 165 -2.94 1.76 -3.83
C SER A 165 -2.82 3.18 -4.39
N LYS A 166 -1.84 3.45 -5.28
CA LYS A 166 -1.70 4.70 -6.07
C LYS A 166 -1.51 6.03 -5.31
N ASP A 167 -1.68 6.07 -4.00
CA ASP A 167 -1.53 7.27 -3.18
C ASP A 167 -0.04 7.68 -3.02
N PRO A 168 0.36 8.87 -3.49
CA PRO A 168 1.76 9.28 -3.47
C PRO A 168 2.29 9.53 -2.05
N TYR A 169 1.43 9.86 -1.07
CA TYR A 169 1.84 10.09 0.31
C TYR A 169 2.10 8.78 1.05
N ARG A 170 1.30 7.74 0.76
CA ARG A 170 1.59 6.36 1.16
C ARG A 170 2.96 5.95 0.65
N LEU A 171 3.21 6.11 -0.66
CA LEU A 171 4.52 5.79 -1.24
C LEU A 171 5.66 6.55 -0.54
N ALA A 172 5.51 7.86 -0.31
CA ALA A 172 6.51 8.67 0.37
C ALA A 172 6.81 8.14 1.78
N TRP A 173 5.79 7.83 2.59
CA TRP A 173 5.98 7.31 3.94
C TRP A 173 6.59 5.91 3.97
N LEU A 174 6.19 5.02 3.05
CA LEU A 174 6.83 3.71 2.90
C LEU A 174 8.33 3.88 2.56
N ALA A 175 8.66 4.79 1.64
CA ALA A 175 10.04 5.05 1.23
C ALA A 175 10.92 5.61 2.36
N ARG A 176 10.38 6.53 3.17
CA ARG A 176 11.11 7.13 4.29
C ARG A 176 11.34 6.17 5.46
N SER A 177 10.53 5.13 5.59
CA SER A 177 10.59 4.23 6.75
C SER A 177 11.86 3.39 6.83
N GLY A 178 12.46 3.06 5.69
CA GLY A 178 13.57 2.12 5.60
C GLY A 178 13.18 0.63 5.70
N LEU A 179 11.91 0.29 5.93
CA LEU A 179 11.42 -1.09 6.07
C LEU A 179 11.15 -1.81 4.75
N PHE A 180 11.16 -1.09 3.63
CA PHE A 180 10.81 -1.61 2.31
C PHE A 180 11.97 -1.45 1.34
N ASN A 181 12.23 -2.49 0.55
CA ASN A 181 13.04 -2.43 -0.66
C ASN A 181 12.10 -2.08 -1.81
N LEU A 182 11.96 -0.77 -2.08
CA LEU A 182 10.95 -0.25 -3.00
C LEU A 182 11.45 -0.17 -4.44
N LYS A 183 10.61 -0.64 -5.36
CA LYS A 183 10.66 -0.31 -6.79
C LYS A 183 9.37 0.41 -7.16
N VAL A 184 9.47 1.57 -7.78
CA VAL A 184 8.30 2.36 -8.18
C VAL A 184 8.09 2.20 -9.68
N LEU A 185 6.92 1.71 -10.05
CA LEU A 185 6.47 1.66 -11.44
C LEU A 185 5.50 2.82 -11.67
N GLN A 186 5.97 3.86 -12.35
CA GLN A 186 5.16 5.03 -12.68
C GLN A 186 4.43 4.81 -14.00
N ILE A 187 3.11 4.88 -13.99
CA ILE A 187 2.29 4.81 -15.21
C ILE A 187 1.85 6.22 -15.56
N VAL A 188 2.32 6.70 -16.71
CA VAL A 188 1.94 8.00 -17.27
C VAL A 188 1.02 7.75 -18.45
N ARG A 189 -0.20 8.32 -18.39
CA ARG A 189 -1.17 8.26 -19.47
C ARG A 189 -1.28 9.61 -20.15
N ASN A 190 -1.39 9.60 -21.48
CA ASN A 190 -1.69 10.79 -22.27
C ASN A 190 -3.01 11.45 -21.78
N PRO A 191 -3.03 12.77 -21.47
CA PRO A 191 -4.20 13.41 -20.85
C PRO A 191 -5.51 13.30 -21.67
N PRO A 192 -5.54 13.59 -22.99
CA PRO A 192 -6.69 13.28 -23.85
C PRO A 192 -7.22 11.85 -23.70
N ALA A 193 -6.35 10.85 -23.68
CA ALA A 193 -6.75 9.45 -23.55
C ALA A 193 -7.35 9.14 -22.16
N PHE A 194 -6.86 9.79 -21.11
CA PHE A 194 -7.43 9.72 -19.77
C PHE A 194 -8.83 10.35 -19.73
N ILE A 195 -9.00 11.57 -20.25
CA ILE A 195 -10.29 12.27 -20.32
C ILE A 195 -11.31 11.41 -21.07
N TYR A 196 -10.93 10.87 -22.24
CA TYR A 196 -11.79 9.95 -22.99
C TYR A 196 -12.20 8.74 -22.14
N SER A 197 -11.26 8.12 -21.43
CA SER A 197 -11.54 6.96 -20.56
C SER A 197 -12.50 7.29 -19.42
N MET A 198 -12.43 8.50 -18.86
CA MET A 198 -13.32 8.97 -17.79
C MET A 198 -14.73 9.28 -18.31
N LEU A 199 -14.82 9.84 -19.52
CA LEU A 199 -16.08 10.26 -20.13
C LEU A 199 -16.82 9.14 -20.86
N LYS A 200 -16.11 8.06 -21.24
CA LYS A 200 -16.69 6.94 -21.98
C LYS A 200 -17.80 6.27 -21.16
N LYS A 201 -19.05 6.43 -21.59
CA LYS A 201 -20.17 5.64 -21.09
C LYS A 201 -20.08 4.24 -21.67
N LEU A 202 -19.75 3.25 -20.85
CA LEU A 202 -19.92 1.85 -21.23
C LEU A 202 -21.42 1.52 -21.15
N PRO A 203 -22.01 0.88 -22.18
CA PRO A 203 -23.37 0.37 -22.06
C PRO A 203 -23.41 -0.54 -20.84
N LYS A 204 -24.40 -0.33 -19.95
CA LYS A 204 -24.64 -1.26 -18.84
C LYS A 204 -24.90 -2.62 -19.48
N THR A 205 -23.95 -3.54 -19.38
CA THR A 205 -24.17 -4.93 -19.77
C THR A 205 -25.38 -5.43 -18.98
N LYS A 206 -26.49 -5.72 -19.67
CA LYS A 206 -27.56 -6.52 -19.09
C LYS A 206 -26.91 -7.86 -18.73
N GLN A 207 -26.91 -8.20 -17.44
CA GLN A 207 -26.56 -9.54 -16.99
C GLN A 207 -27.53 -10.50 -17.68
N ILE A 208 -26.98 -11.43 -18.47
CA ILE A 208 -27.67 -12.60 -19.00
C ILE A 208 -27.54 -13.69 -17.93
#